data_AF-A0A9W5KWB6-F1
#
_entry.id   AF-A0A9W5KWB6-F1
#
_cell.length_a   1.000
_cell.length_b   1.000
_cell.length_c   1.000
_cell.angle_alpha   90.00
_cell.angle_beta   90.00
_cell.angle_gamma   90.00
#
_symmetry.space_group_name_H-M   'P 1'
#
loop_
_entity.id
_entity.type
_entity.pdbx_description
1 polymer ?
#
loop_
_entity_poly.entity_id
_entity_poly.type
_entity_poly.pdbx_seq_one_letter_code
_entity_poly.pdbx_strand_id
1 'polypeptide(L)'
;MTNTQSKISLVQFTFFVIQCQIGVGILSLPNRLHPIAKGGGWISALIAGLAIQLIILLMWLFLKRFPDADMYESVCMLFGNKFGKLLGFAYVFYFTLIGMTVMLNACNVIKVWVLQAIPWYAILLEPV
;
A
#
# COMPACT_ATOMS: atom_id res chain seq x y z
N MET A 1 -34.50 -10.08 10.22
CA MET A 1 -33.81 -9.05 9.42
C MET A 1 -32.51 -9.66 8.90
N THR A 2 -32.52 -10.16 7.66
CA THR A 2 -31.38 -10.86 7.05
C THR A 2 -30.26 -9.87 6.82
N ASN A 3 -29.16 -10.06 7.56
CA ASN A 3 -27.95 -9.25 7.47
C ASN A 3 -27.39 -9.37 6.05
N THR A 4 -27.61 -8.37 5.20
CA THR A 4 -27.05 -8.29 3.86
C THR A 4 -25.56 -8.01 4.01
N GLN A 5 -24.80 -9.08 4.27
CA GLN A 5 -23.35 -9.09 4.16
C GLN A 5 -23.00 -8.40 2.85
N SER A 6 -22.37 -7.23 2.94
CA SER A 6 -22.02 -6.40 1.79
C SER A 6 -20.88 -7.09 1.04
N LYS A 7 -21.23 -8.13 0.27
CA LYS A 7 -20.29 -8.93 -0.51
C LYS A 7 -19.86 -8.11 -1.72
N ILE A 8 -18.59 -7.72 -1.72
CA ILE A 8 -17.94 -7.04 -2.84
C ILE A 8 -17.90 -8.00 -4.03
N SER A 9 -18.22 -7.51 -5.22
CA SER A 9 -18.12 -8.30 -6.46
C SER A 9 -16.67 -8.70 -6.74
N LEU A 10 -16.43 -9.86 -7.34
CA LEU A 10 -15.08 -10.34 -7.70
C LEU A 10 -14.29 -9.29 -8.50
N VAL A 11 -14.97 -8.56 -9.38
CA VAL A 11 -14.38 -7.50 -10.19
C VAL A 11 -13.97 -6.32 -9.31
N GLN A 12 -14.85 -5.87 -8.41
CA GLN A 12 -14.56 -4.79 -7.47
C GLN A 12 -13.39 -5.14 -6.53
N PHE A 13 -13.35 -6.39 -6.03
CA PHE A 13 -12.25 -6.88 -5.21
C PHE A 13 -10.93 -6.89 -5.97
N THR A 14 -10.93 -7.38 -7.22
CA THR A 14 -9.73 -7.39 -8.05
C THR A 14 -9.20 -5.98 -8.31
N PHE A 15 -10.08 -5.04 -8.67
CA PHE A 15 -9.67 -3.63 -8.87
C PHE A 15 -9.17 -2.99 -7.58
N PHE A 16 -9.82 -3.27 -6.45
CA PHE A 16 -9.37 -2.79 -5.14
C PHE A 16 -7.96 -3.28 -4.81
N VAL A 17 -7.69 -4.56 -5.00
CA VAL A 17 -6.37 -5.17 -4.77
C VAL A 17 -5.31 -4.57 -5.69
N ILE A 18 -5.63 -4.33 -6.97
CA ILE A 18 -4.71 -3.67 -7.92
C ILE A 18 -4.43 -2.22 -7.48
N GLN A 19 -5.47 -1.48 -7.09
CA GLN A 19 -5.31 -0.08 -6.67
C GLN A 19 -4.47 0.05 -5.39
N CYS A 20 -4.62 -0.87 -4.44
CA CYS A 20 -3.78 -0.92 -3.24
C CYS A 20 -2.30 -1.19 -3.54
N GLN A 21 -1.98 -1.86 -4.65
CA GLN A 21 -0.61 -2.12 -5.08
C GLN A 21 0.02 -0.92 -5.81
N ILE A 22 -0.79 -0.18 -6.57
CA ILE A 22 -0.32 1.00 -7.32
C ILE A 22 -0.25 2.20 -6.37
N GLY A 23 0.91 2.37 -5.73
CA GLY A 23 1.22 3.54 -4.89
C GLY A 23 2.13 4.56 -5.58
N VAL A 24 2.34 5.72 -4.92
CA VAL A 24 3.28 6.77 -5.35
C VAL A 24 4.72 6.23 -5.52
N GLY A 25 5.02 5.11 -4.85
CA GLY A 25 6.27 4.37 -4.99
C GLY A 25 6.61 4.03 -6.44
N ILE A 26 5.62 3.71 -7.29
CA ILE A 26 5.85 3.32 -8.70
C ILE A 26 6.45 4.44 -9.55
N LEU A 27 6.15 5.71 -9.22
CA LEU A 27 6.70 6.88 -9.88
C LEU A 27 8.14 7.18 -9.41
N SER A 28 8.42 6.91 -8.13
CA SER A 28 9.74 7.16 -7.53
C SER A 28 10.76 6.04 -7.77
N LEU A 29 10.29 4.79 -7.97
CA LEU A 29 11.13 3.61 -8.09
C LEU A 29 12.12 3.69 -9.26
N PRO A 30 11.70 4.06 -10.50
CA PRO A 30 12.60 4.13 -11.64
C PRO A 30 13.67 5.21 -11.45
N ASN A 31 13.29 6.36 -10.86
CA ASN A 31 14.20 7.46 -10.57
C ASN A 31 15.31 7.01 -9.59
N ARG A 32 14.94 6.28 -8.53
CA ARG A 32 15.92 5.74 -7.56
C ARG A 32 16.77 4.60 -8.12
N LEU A 33 16.20 3.77 -9.01
CA LEU A 33 16.89 2.63 -9.62
C LEU A 33 17.84 3.05 -10.76
N HIS A 34 17.55 4.15 -11.46
CA HIS A 34 18.33 4.63 -12.59
C HIS A 34 19.84 4.83 -12.29
N PRO A 35 20.25 5.55 -11.22
CA PRO A 35 21.67 5.77 -10.92
C PRO A 35 22.39 4.49 -10.47
N ILE A 36 21.67 3.54 -9.87
CA ILE A 36 22.26 2.32 -9.29
C ILE A 36 22.43 1.24 -10.37
N ALA A 37 21.45 1.08 -11.25
CA ALA A 37 21.39 -0.06 -12.16
C ALA A 37 21.94 0.22 -13.57
N LYS A 38 22.24 1.49 -13.92
CA LYS A 38 22.76 1.98 -15.22
C LYS A 38 22.07 1.49 -16.51
N GLY A 39 21.05 0.64 -16.42
CA GLY A 39 20.33 -0.02 -17.52
C GLY A 39 19.58 -1.31 -17.13
N GLY A 40 20.00 -2.02 -16.06
CA GLY A 40 19.41 -3.32 -15.66
C GLY A 40 18.27 -3.27 -14.62
N GLY A 41 17.82 -2.08 -14.21
CA GLY A 41 16.91 -1.93 -13.05
C GLY A 41 15.50 -2.52 -13.23
N TRP A 42 15.06 -2.66 -14.48
CA TRP A 42 13.74 -3.19 -14.81
C TRP A 42 13.59 -4.69 -14.51
N ILE A 43 14.66 -5.48 -14.63
CA ILE A 43 14.66 -6.91 -14.32
C ILE A 43 14.45 -7.12 -12.81
N SER A 44 15.12 -6.31 -11.99
CA SER A 44 14.96 -6.36 -10.54
C SER A 44 13.51 -6.03 -10.13
N ALA A 45 12.89 -5.06 -10.79
CA ALA A 45 11.48 -4.73 -10.56
C ALA A 45 10.54 -5.88 -10.93
N LEU A 46 10.78 -6.59 -12.04
CA LEU A 46 9.99 -7.77 -12.42
C LEU A 46 10.13 -8.92 -11.43
N ILE A 47 11.35 -9.21 -10.96
CA ILE A 47 11.60 -10.26 -9.97
C ILE A 47 10.89 -9.91 -8.64
N ALA A 48 10.97 -8.65 -8.21
CA ALA A 48 10.26 -8.18 -7.03
C ALA A 48 8.73 -8.30 -7.19
N GLY A 49 8.19 -7.95 -8.36
CA GLY A 49 6.78 -8.11 -8.68
C GLY A 49 6.31 -9.57 -8.62
N LEU A 50 7.09 -10.51 -9.18
CA LEU A 50 6.79 -11.94 -9.08
C LEU A 50 6.80 -12.45 -7.64
N ALA A 51 7.77 -12.02 -6.83
CA ALA A 51 7.83 -12.38 -5.41
C ALA A 51 6.60 -11.85 -4.65
N ILE A 52 6.19 -10.61 -4.89
CA ILE A 52 4.99 -10.00 -4.28
C ILE A 52 3.72 -10.76 -4.70
N GLN A 53 3.59 -11.12 -5.98
CA GLN A 53 2.45 -11.90 -6.48
C GLN A 53 2.35 -13.26 -5.76
N LEU A 54 3.48 -13.93 -5.51
CA LEU A 54 3.52 -15.18 -4.77
C LEU A 54 3.05 -14.99 -3.32
N ILE A 55 3.48 -13.92 -2.64
CA ILE A 55 3.04 -13.60 -1.28
C ILE A 55 1.53 -13.37 -1.23
N ILE A 56 0.96 -12.66 -2.20
CA ILE A 56 -0.50 -12.42 -2.28
C ILE A 56 -1.26 -13.75 -2.42
N LEU A 57 -0.78 -14.68 -3.25
CA LEU A 57 -1.38 -16.00 -3.40
C LEU A 57 -1.32 -16.81 -2.10
N LEU A 58 -0.21 -16.74 -1.36
CA LEU A 58 -0.09 -17.38 -0.04
C LEU A 58 -1.07 -16.78 0.97
N MET A 59 -1.21 -15.45 1.01
CA MET A 59 -2.22 -14.79 1.85
C MET A 59 -3.64 -15.23 1.49
N TRP A 60 -3.96 -15.35 0.21
CA TRP A 60 -5.28 -15.82 -0.24
C TRP A 60 -5.55 -17.27 0.18
N LEU A 61 -4.57 -18.16 0.02
CA LEU A 61 -4.69 -19.55 0.48
C LEU A 61 -4.88 -19.64 2.00
N PHE A 62 -4.18 -18.77 2.75
CA PHE A 62 -4.30 -18.68 4.19
C PHE A 62 -5.70 -18.22 4.62
N LEU A 63 -6.23 -17.16 4.00
CA LEU A 63 -7.61 -16.69 4.23
C LEU A 63 -8.64 -17.77 3.91
N LYS A 64 -8.45 -18.53 2.82
CA LYS A 64 -9.35 -19.63 2.45
C LYS A 64 -9.38 -20.75 3.50
N ARG A 65 -8.29 -20.94 4.24
CA ARG A 65 -8.18 -21.97 5.29
C ARG A 65 -8.83 -21.55 6.60
N PHE A 66 -8.96 -20.25 6.87
CA PHE A 66 -9.57 -19.67 8.07
C PHE A 66 -10.65 -18.65 7.69
N PRO A 67 -11.82 -19.09 7.17
CA PRO A 67 -12.86 -18.19 6.65
C PRO A 67 -13.60 -17.39 7.74
N ASP A 68 -13.61 -17.86 8.99
CA ASP A 68 -14.40 -17.27 10.09
C ASP A 68 -13.57 -16.51 11.13
N ALA A 69 -12.24 -16.44 10.97
CA ALA A 69 -11.37 -15.73 11.91
C ALA A 69 -10.92 -14.40 11.31
N ASP A 70 -11.10 -13.31 12.06
CA ASP A 70 -10.53 -12.00 11.69
C ASP A 70 -9.01 -12.13 11.49
N MET A 71 -8.39 -11.24 10.72
CA MET A 71 -6.95 -11.26 10.44
C MET A 71 -6.15 -11.29 11.76
N TYR A 72 -6.64 -10.57 12.77
CA TYR A 72 -6.09 -10.56 14.12
C TYR A 72 -6.34 -11.86 14.89
N GLU A 73 -7.55 -12.45 14.79
CA GLU A 73 -7.87 -13.73 15.43
C GLU A 73 -7.08 -14.89 14.83
N SER A 74 -6.89 -14.91 13.51
CA SER A 74 -6.07 -15.90 12.81
C SER A 74 -4.62 -15.89 13.31
N VAL A 75 -4.05 -14.69 13.51
CA VAL A 75 -2.70 -14.52 14.06
C VAL A 75 -2.66 -14.91 15.55
N CYS A 76 -3.68 -14.57 16.33
CA CYS A 76 -3.79 -14.97 17.74
C CYS A 76 -3.96 -16.49 17.91
N MET A 77 -4.66 -17.17 17.00
CA MET A 77 -4.81 -18.63 17.01
C MET A 77 -3.50 -19.35 16.69
N LEU A 78 -2.68 -18.79 15.77
CA LEU A 78 -1.42 -19.41 15.36
C LEU A 78 -0.27 -19.19 16.35
N PHE A 79 -0.17 -18.00 16.94
CA PHE A 79 0.96 -17.62 17.82
C PHE A 79 0.59 -17.49 19.31
N GLY A 80 -0.68 -17.61 19.66
CA GLY A 80 -1.19 -17.47 21.03
C GLY A 80 -1.48 -16.02 21.44
N ASN A 81 -2.32 -15.84 22.47
CA ASN A 81 -2.91 -14.54 22.86
C ASN A 81 -1.88 -13.45 23.23
N LYS A 82 -0.71 -13.81 23.79
CA LYS A 82 0.34 -12.84 24.16
C LYS A 82 1.10 -12.33 22.93
N PHE A 83 1.50 -13.23 22.03
CA PHE A 83 2.22 -12.88 20.82
C PHE A 83 1.30 -12.22 19.79
N GLY A 84 0.04 -12.66 19.70
CA GLY A 84 -0.98 -12.05 18.85
C GLY A 84 -1.24 -10.58 19.18
N LYS A 85 -1.33 -10.23 20.47
CA LYS A 85 -1.44 -8.82 20.92
C LYS A 85 -0.24 -7.98 20.50
N LEU A 86 0.98 -8.50 20.65
CA LEU A 86 2.20 -7.79 20.24
C LEU A 86 2.20 -7.56 18.72
N LEU A 87 1.87 -8.60 17.94
CA LEU A 87 1.80 -8.51 16.49
C LEU A 87 0.70 -7.56 16.02
N GLY A 88 -0.47 -7.54 16.67
CA GLY A 88 -1.53 -6.59 16.36
C GLY A 88 -1.12 -5.14 16.64
N PHE A 89 -0.44 -4.88 17.76
CA PHE A 89 0.10 -3.54 18.03
C PHE A 89 1.15 -3.13 17.00
N ALA A 90 2.09 -4.02 16.68
CA ALA A 90 3.09 -3.79 15.64
C ALA A 90 2.45 -3.56 14.27
N TYR A 91 1.37 -4.28 13.95
CA TYR A 91 0.61 -4.12 12.73
C TYR A 91 -0.05 -2.74 12.64
N VAL A 92 -0.75 -2.29 13.68
CA VAL A 92 -1.34 -0.93 13.72
C VAL A 92 -0.28 0.14 13.59
N PHE A 93 0.84 0.00 14.28
CA PHE A 93 1.95 0.93 14.19
C PHE A 93 2.55 0.98 12.78
N TYR A 94 2.77 -0.19 12.17
CA TYR A 94 3.26 -0.32 10.80
C TYR A 94 2.32 0.37 9.79
N PHE A 95 1.01 0.13 9.90
CA PHE A 95 0.02 0.78 9.04
C PHE A 95 -0.01 2.30 9.20
N THR A 96 0.18 2.79 10.43
CA THR A 96 0.26 4.22 10.71
C THR A 96 1.47 4.86 10.02
N LEU A 97 2.64 4.22 10.10
CA LEU A 97 3.86 4.70 9.42
C LEU A 97 3.73 4.68 7.89
N ILE A 98 3.10 3.65 7.33
CA ILE A 98 2.81 3.61 5.89
C ILE A 98 1.89 4.77 5.51
N GLY A 99 0.80 4.98 6.26
CA GLY A 99 -0.14 6.08 6.01
C GLY A 99 0.56 7.45 6.01
N MET A 100 1.43 7.70 6.99
CA MET A 100 2.25 8.92 7.04
C MET A 100 3.16 9.05 5.81
N THR A 101 3.81 7.96 5.41
CA THR A 101 4.71 7.95 4.24
C THR A 101 3.97 8.23 2.93
N VAL A 102 2.79 7.63 2.76
CA VAL A 102 1.94 7.86 1.58
C VAL A 102 1.45 9.32 1.54
N MET A 103 1.02 9.87 2.68
CA MET A 103 0.61 11.27 2.80
C MET A 103 1.76 12.23 2.41
N LEU A 104 2.96 12.01 2.96
CA LEU A 104 4.15 12.81 2.64
C LEU A 104 4.51 12.75 1.15
N ASN A 105 4.44 11.55 0.56
CA ASN A 105 4.69 11.38 -0.87
C ASN A 105 3.64 12.11 -1.73
N ALA A 106 2.37 12.06 -1.34
CA ALA A 106 1.32 12.82 -2.01
C ALA A 106 1.57 14.34 -1.92
N CYS A 107 1.96 14.85 -0.75
CA CYS A 107 2.34 16.26 -0.59
C CYS A 107 3.54 16.64 -1.47
N ASN A 108 4.56 15.79 -1.58
CA ASN A 108 5.72 16.04 -2.43
C ASN A 108 5.34 16.06 -3.92
N VAL A 109 4.47 15.15 -4.37
CA VAL A 109 3.95 15.17 -5.74
C VAL A 109 3.18 16.46 -5.98
N ILE A 110 2.27 16.88 -5.08
CA ILE A 110 1.54 18.14 -5.24
C ILE A 110 2.52 19.33 -5.29
N LYS A 111 3.53 19.39 -4.42
CA LYS A 111 4.54 20.46 -4.45
C LYS A 111 5.30 20.49 -5.77
N VAL A 112 5.77 19.36 -6.28
CA VAL A 112 6.51 19.31 -7.54
C VAL A 112 5.62 19.69 -8.72
N TRP A 113 4.38 19.20 -8.77
CA TRP A 113 3.52 19.37 -9.95
C TRP A 113 2.71 20.68 -9.94
N VAL A 114 2.21 21.11 -8.78
CA VAL A 114 1.36 22.32 -8.66
C VAL A 114 2.20 23.56 -8.38
N LEU A 115 3.20 23.48 -7.50
CA LEU A 115 3.99 24.67 -7.13
C LEU A 115 5.00 25.06 -8.22
N GLN A 116 5.38 24.16 -9.14
CA GLN A 116 6.14 24.55 -10.33
C GLN A 116 5.28 25.37 -11.32
N ALA A 117 3.96 25.13 -11.35
CA ALA A 117 3.04 25.86 -12.21
C ALA A 117 2.69 27.26 -11.67
N ILE A 118 2.74 27.44 -10.34
CA ILE A 118 2.49 28.72 -9.67
C ILE A 118 3.84 29.29 -9.23
N PRO A 119 4.46 30.18 -10.02
CA PRO A 119 5.68 30.79 -9.54
C PRO A 119 5.39 31.61 -8.28
N TRP A 120 6.35 31.69 -7.35
CA TRP A 120 6.19 32.28 -6.02
C TRP A 120 5.58 33.70 -6.00
N TYR A 121 5.69 34.45 -7.10
CA TYR A 121 5.05 35.76 -7.28
C TYR A 121 3.51 35.70 -7.42
N ALA A 122 2.95 34.61 -7.96
CA ALA A 122 1.50 34.50 -8.20
C ALA A 122 0.70 34.29 -6.90
N ILE A 123 1.31 33.74 -5.84
CA ILE A 123 0.71 33.64 -4.50
C ILE A 123 0.65 35.01 -3.81
N LEU A 124 1.55 35.93 -4.17
CA LEU A 124 1.57 37.31 -3.66
C LEU A 124 0.65 38.27 -4.45
N LEU A 125 0.23 37.88 -5.65
CA LEU A 125 -0.53 38.73 -6.59
C LEU A 125 -2.04 38.44 -6.60
N GLU A 126 -2.54 37.47 -5.82
CA GLU A 126 -3.98 37.29 -5.63
C GLU A 126 -4.46 38.29 -4.56
N PRO A 127 -5.18 39.36 -4.94
CA PRO A 127 -5.79 40.24 -3.95
C PRO A 127 -6.96 39.46 -3.35
N VAL A 128 -6.93 39.30 -2.02
CA VAL A 128 -8.07 38.88 -1.21
C VAL A 128 -9.32 39.69 -1.56
#